data_AF-A0A7S4QY19-F1
#
_entry.id   AF-A0A7S4QY19-F1
#
_cell.length_a   1.000
_cell.length_b   1.000
_cell.length_c   1.000
_cell.angle_alpha   90.00
_cell.angle_beta   90.00
_cell.angle_gamma   90.00
#
_symmetry.space_group_name_H-M   'P 1'
#
loop_
_entity.id
_entity.type
_entity.pdbx_description
1 polymer ?
#
loop_
_entity_poly.entity_id
_entity_poly.type
_entity_poly.pdbx_seq_one_letter_code
_entity_poly.pdbx_strand_id
1 'polypeptide(L)'
;IVSQDQAGHIKGWLDEDGCGSDMKLLYRASRDGWGSSNFHEKCDHQGPTLTVIRCTGGYIFGGFCDTAWSSDGGCKSSPKAFVYTLRCHSGLVPTKMRLKQRNTGWAVSHHQRRLCIHSGVTVGLFQPK
;
A
#
# COMPACT_ATOMS: atom_id res chain seq x y z
N ILE A 1 11.71 -7.22 1.22
CA ILE A 1 11.60 -5.74 1.03
C ILE A 1 11.67 -5.07 2.40
N VAL A 2 10.95 -5.59 3.40
CA VAL A 2 11.03 -5.19 4.81
C VAL A 2 11.74 -6.26 5.65
N SER A 3 12.30 -5.87 6.80
CA SER A 3 12.79 -6.79 7.84
C SER A 3 11.65 -7.41 8.67
N GLN A 4 11.95 -8.39 9.53
CA GLN A 4 10.96 -8.99 10.43
C GLN A 4 10.39 -7.95 11.41
N ASP A 5 11.22 -7.10 12.01
CA ASP A 5 10.75 -6.04 12.92
C ASP A 5 9.82 -5.05 12.22
N GLN A 6 10.19 -4.66 10.99
CA GLN A 6 9.37 -3.77 10.16
C GLN A 6 8.03 -4.41 9.78
N ALA A 7 8.02 -5.71 9.48
CA ALA A 7 6.79 -6.46 9.25
C ALA A 7 5.94 -6.55 10.53
N GLY A 8 6.56 -6.63 11.70
CA GLY A 8 5.90 -6.59 13.01
C GLY A 8 5.12 -5.30 13.24
N HIS A 9 5.71 -4.14 12.92
CA HIS A 9 5.00 -2.85 12.99
C HIS A 9 3.77 -2.81 12.08
N ILE A 10 3.92 -3.25 10.81
CA ILE A 10 2.80 -3.27 9.87
C ILE A 10 1.70 -4.20 10.37
N LYS A 11 2.07 -5.40 10.84
CA LYS A 11 1.10 -6.36 11.38
C LYS A 11 0.34 -5.77 12.55
N GLY A 12 1.02 -5.15 13.51
CA GLY A 12 0.38 -4.48 14.65
C GLY A 12 -0.63 -3.42 14.21
N TRP A 13 -0.28 -2.59 13.23
CA TRP A 13 -1.19 -1.58 12.69
C TRP A 13 -2.42 -2.16 11.99
N LEU A 14 -2.30 -3.31 11.34
CA LEU A 14 -3.41 -4.00 10.70
C LEU A 14 -4.31 -4.68 11.73
N ASP A 15 -3.71 -5.31 12.75
CA ASP A 15 -4.43 -5.94 13.86
C ASP A 15 -5.29 -4.91 14.60
N GLU A 16 -4.76 -3.71 14.87
CA GLU A 16 -5.50 -2.58 15.48
C GLU A 16 -6.78 -2.19 14.71
N ASP A 17 -6.78 -2.30 13.39
CA ASP A 17 -7.91 -1.92 12.53
C ASP A 17 -8.82 -3.12 12.19
N GLY A 18 -8.57 -4.29 12.79
CA GLY A 18 -9.29 -5.54 12.50
C GLY A 18 -9.03 -6.04 11.08
N CYS A 19 -7.87 -5.73 10.51
CA CYS A 19 -7.41 -6.12 9.17
C CYS A 19 -6.22 -7.10 9.23
N GLY A 20 -5.95 -7.66 10.41
CA GLY A 20 -4.89 -8.64 10.66
C GLY A 20 -5.17 -9.99 10.02
N SER A 21 -4.72 -10.17 8.78
CA SER A 21 -4.95 -11.41 8.00
C SER A 21 -3.68 -11.81 7.25
N ASP A 22 -3.63 -13.05 6.81
CA ASP A 22 -2.44 -13.65 6.20
C ASP A 22 -2.07 -12.94 4.90
N MET A 23 -0.91 -12.29 4.87
CA MET A 23 -0.46 -11.48 3.75
C MET A 23 0.17 -12.34 2.64
N LYS A 24 -0.38 -12.28 1.43
CA LYS A 24 0.15 -12.89 0.20
C LYS A 24 0.69 -11.81 -0.75
N LEU A 25 1.91 -11.97 -1.23
CA LEU A 25 2.47 -11.09 -2.26
C LEU A 25 1.72 -11.26 -3.59
N LEU A 26 1.06 -10.21 -4.06
CA LEU A 26 0.42 -10.16 -5.38
C LEU A 26 1.39 -9.71 -6.46
N TYR A 27 1.96 -8.53 -6.26
CA TYR A 27 2.73 -7.82 -7.26
C TYR A 27 4.03 -7.30 -6.67
N ARG A 28 5.12 -7.43 -7.44
CA ARG A 28 6.41 -6.81 -7.19
C ARG A 28 6.95 -6.25 -8.50
N ALA A 29 7.11 -4.93 -8.59
CA ALA A 29 7.55 -4.27 -9.83
C ALA A 29 8.85 -4.86 -10.44
N SER A 30 9.83 -5.22 -9.59
CA SER A 30 11.08 -5.82 -10.05
C SER A 30 10.96 -7.26 -10.58
N ARG A 31 9.83 -7.94 -10.34
CA ARG A 31 9.53 -9.30 -10.81
C ARG A 31 8.50 -9.28 -11.94
N ASP A 32 7.46 -8.47 -11.78
CA ASP A 32 6.24 -8.50 -12.59
C ASP A 32 6.20 -7.40 -13.66
N GLY A 33 7.21 -6.52 -13.69
CA GLY A 33 7.27 -5.37 -14.59
C GLY A 33 6.79 -4.08 -13.92
N TRP A 34 7.18 -2.94 -14.47
CA TRP A 34 6.92 -1.61 -13.90
C TRP A 34 5.68 -0.91 -14.46
N GLY A 35 5.00 -1.54 -15.44
CA GLY A 35 3.84 -0.97 -16.09
C GLY A 35 2.61 -0.97 -15.18
N SER A 36 1.75 0.04 -15.31
CA SER A 36 0.45 0.05 -14.61
C SER A 36 -0.41 -1.14 -15.01
N SER A 37 -0.31 -1.61 -16.26
CA SER A 37 -1.00 -2.81 -16.73
C SER A 37 -0.59 -4.06 -15.93
N ASN A 38 0.71 -4.25 -15.64
CA ASN A 38 1.20 -5.38 -14.85
C ASN A 38 0.66 -5.37 -13.42
N PHE A 39 0.49 -4.17 -12.86
CA PHE A 39 -0.10 -3.98 -11.54
C PHE A 39 -1.59 -4.35 -11.57
N HIS A 40 -2.36 -3.75 -12.49
CA HIS A 40 -3.81 -3.95 -12.57
C HIS A 40 -4.17 -5.41 -12.87
N GLU A 41 -3.41 -6.08 -13.75
CA GLU A 41 -3.57 -7.51 -14.05
C GLU A 41 -3.49 -8.40 -12.79
N LYS A 42 -2.68 -8.00 -11.80
CA LYS A 42 -2.45 -8.79 -10.59
C LYS A 42 -3.25 -8.34 -9.37
N CYS A 43 -3.68 -7.09 -9.33
CA CYS A 43 -4.17 -6.45 -8.09
C CYS A 43 -5.62 -5.98 -8.16
N ASP A 44 -6.21 -5.87 -9.35
CA ASP A 44 -7.61 -5.52 -9.48
C ASP A 44 -8.51 -6.61 -8.89
N HIS A 45 -9.57 -6.15 -8.23
CA HIS A 45 -10.62 -6.96 -7.60
C HIS A 45 -10.16 -7.95 -6.53
N GLN A 46 -8.91 -7.87 -6.10
CA GLN A 46 -8.40 -8.86 -5.15
C GLN A 46 -8.87 -8.60 -3.70
N GLY A 47 -9.32 -7.39 -3.36
CA GLY A 47 -9.69 -7.00 -1.99
C GLY A 47 -8.75 -5.97 -1.36
N PRO A 48 -8.67 -5.89 -0.02
CA PRO A 48 -7.74 -5.02 0.68
C PRO A 48 -6.29 -5.25 0.23
N THR A 49 -5.47 -4.19 0.23
CA THR A 49 -4.07 -4.28 -0.18
C THR A 49 -3.16 -3.45 0.72
N LEU A 50 -1.99 -4.00 1.02
CA LEU A 50 -0.88 -3.33 1.67
C LEU A 50 0.21 -3.05 0.63
N THR A 51 0.59 -1.78 0.49
CA THR A 51 1.68 -1.34 -0.36
C THR A 51 2.93 -1.09 0.45
N VAL A 52 4.06 -1.62 -0.02
CA VAL A 52 5.40 -1.38 0.50
C VAL A 52 6.26 -0.78 -0.60
N ILE A 53 6.95 0.31 -0.29
CA ILE A 53 7.73 1.12 -1.21
C ILE A 53 9.13 1.30 -0.64
N ARG A 54 10.16 0.79 -1.33
CA ARG A 54 11.58 0.93 -0.95
C ARG A 54 12.41 1.74 -1.94
N CYS A 55 12.83 2.94 -1.54
CA CYS A 55 13.64 3.85 -2.34
C CYS A 55 15.12 3.44 -2.37
N THR A 56 15.85 3.92 -3.38
CA THR A 56 17.31 3.75 -3.52
C THR A 56 18.08 4.31 -2.32
N GLY A 57 17.62 5.41 -1.73
CA GLY A 57 18.15 5.97 -0.48
C GLY A 57 17.86 5.15 0.78
N GLY A 58 17.27 3.95 0.65
CA GLY A 58 16.98 3.06 1.77
C GLY A 58 15.74 3.42 2.59
N TYR A 59 14.98 4.43 2.19
CA TYR A 59 13.70 4.79 2.80
C TYR A 59 12.63 3.77 2.48
N ILE A 60 11.77 3.51 3.46
CA ILE A 60 10.67 2.56 3.34
C ILE A 60 9.39 3.22 3.83
N PHE A 61 8.38 3.24 2.97
CA PHE A 61 7.06 3.77 3.28
C PHE A 61 6.01 3.00 2.49
N GLY A 62 4.74 3.38 2.65
CA GLY A 62 3.66 2.74 1.93
C GLY A 62 2.31 3.14 2.48
N GLY A 63 1.32 2.29 2.22
CA GLY A 63 -0.03 2.48 2.74
C GLY A 63 -0.85 1.22 2.65
N PHE A 64 -1.94 1.21 3.39
CA PHE A 64 -2.96 0.18 3.35
C PHE A 64 -4.26 0.77 2.84
N CYS A 65 -5.00 -0.03 2.09
CA CYS A 65 -6.33 0.27 1.60
C CYS A 65 -7.23 -0.94 1.86
N ASP A 66 -8.37 -0.74 2.51
CA ASP A 66 -9.39 -1.77 2.74
C ASP A 66 -10.36 -1.94 1.55
N THR A 67 -10.12 -1.24 0.45
CA THR A 67 -10.92 -1.31 -0.77
C THR A 67 -10.13 -1.88 -1.95
N ALA A 68 -10.79 -2.74 -2.73
CA ALA A 68 -10.19 -3.36 -3.91
C ALA A 68 -9.91 -2.34 -5.04
N TRP A 69 -8.76 -2.54 -5.68
CA TRP A 69 -8.41 -1.86 -6.93
C TRP A 69 -9.38 -2.22 -8.05
N SER A 70 -9.60 -1.29 -8.97
CA SER A 70 -10.32 -1.54 -10.23
C SER A 70 -9.79 -0.64 -11.33
N SER A 71 -9.88 -1.11 -12.57
CA SER A 71 -9.56 -0.34 -13.78
C SER A 71 -10.71 0.57 -14.25
N ASP A 72 -11.87 0.52 -13.58
CA ASP A 72 -13.07 1.29 -13.94
C ASP A 72 -12.95 2.81 -13.68
N GLY A 73 -11.83 3.24 -13.10
CA GLY A 73 -11.59 4.62 -12.73
C GLY A 73 -12.37 5.06 -11.49
N GLY A 74 -12.23 6.34 -11.12
CA GLY A 74 -12.95 6.96 -10.02
C GLY A 74 -12.24 6.87 -8.67
N CYS A 75 -12.88 7.44 -7.66
CA CYS A 75 -12.39 7.42 -6.29
C CYS A 75 -13.27 6.52 -5.42
N LYS A 76 -12.63 5.77 -4.52
CA LYS A 76 -13.34 4.89 -3.61
C LYS A 76 -13.10 5.28 -2.15
N SER A 77 -14.13 5.05 -1.34
CA SER A 77 -14.05 5.23 0.10
C SER A 77 -13.27 4.09 0.73
N SER A 78 -12.21 4.42 1.47
CA SER A 78 -11.40 3.47 2.22
C SER A 78 -11.27 3.97 3.67
N PRO A 79 -12.25 3.67 4.55
CA PRO A 79 -12.30 4.25 5.89
C PRO A 79 -11.15 3.78 6.79
N LYS A 80 -10.58 2.61 6.51
CA LYS A 80 -9.41 2.08 7.22
C LYS A 80 -8.09 2.38 6.50
N ALA A 81 -8.10 3.20 5.44
CA ALA A 81 -6.86 3.57 4.78
C ALA A 81 -5.92 4.35 5.70
N PHE A 82 -4.65 4.00 5.63
CA PHE A 82 -3.58 4.72 6.29
C PHE A 82 -2.33 4.70 5.42
N VAL A 83 -1.48 5.70 5.60
CA VAL A 83 -0.12 5.72 5.06
C VAL A 83 0.86 5.53 6.21
N TYR A 84 2.04 5.01 5.91
CA TYR A 84 3.04 4.74 6.94
C TYR A 84 4.45 4.98 6.43
N THR A 85 5.37 5.18 7.37
CA THR A 85 6.82 5.11 7.12
C THR A 85 7.44 4.11 8.08
N LEU A 86 8.35 3.29 7.58
CA LEU A 86 9.18 2.36 8.37
C LEU A 86 10.62 2.84 8.50
N ARG A 87 11.08 3.68 7.56
CA ARG A 87 12.40 4.31 7.58
C ARG A 87 12.34 5.64 6.83
N CYS A 88 12.59 6.73 7.54
CA CYS A 88 12.61 8.09 7.02
C CYS A 88 13.94 8.79 7.34
N HIS A 89 14.35 9.76 6.52
CA HIS A 89 15.55 10.57 6.74
C HIS A 89 15.50 11.37 8.05
N SER A 90 14.30 11.78 8.47
CA SER A 90 14.09 12.61 9.66
C SER A 90 14.25 11.87 11.00
N GLY A 91 14.68 10.60 10.98
CA GLY A 91 14.84 9.79 12.20
C GLY A 91 13.51 9.38 12.85
N LEU A 92 12.39 9.53 12.15
CA LEU A 92 11.10 9.05 12.64
C LEU A 92 11.17 7.53 12.86
N VAL A 93 10.71 7.12 14.04
CA VAL A 93 10.38 5.71 14.32
C VAL A 93 9.26 5.26 13.38
N PRO A 94 9.09 3.94 13.15
CA PRO A 94 7.96 3.42 12.39
C PRO A 94 6.64 4.07 12.80
N THR A 95 5.98 4.77 11.87
CA THR A 95 4.84 5.64 12.16
C THR A 95 3.69 5.36 11.19
N LYS A 96 2.49 5.16 11.75
CA LYS A 96 1.20 5.06 11.05
C LYS A 96 0.51 6.41 11.04
N MET A 97 -0.01 6.83 9.89
CA MET A 97 -0.74 8.08 9.71
C MET A 97 -2.10 7.79 9.07
N ARG A 98 -3.18 8.05 9.82
CA ARG A 98 -4.56 7.87 9.34
C ARG A 98 -5.01 9.05 8.48
N LEU A 99 -5.91 8.80 7.54
CA LEU A 99 -6.58 9.87 6.79
C LEU A 99 -7.49 10.70 7.72
N LYS A 100 -7.55 12.02 7.50
CA LYS A 100 -8.45 12.90 8.27
C LYS A 100 -9.91 12.59 7.89
N GLN A 101 -10.76 12.36 8.90
CA GLN A 101 -12.14 11.84 8.78
C GLN A 101 -13.09 12.60 7.82
N ARG A 102 -12.76 13.82 7.38
CA ARG A 102 -13.65 14.65 6.56
C ARG A 102 -13.57 14.38 5.04
N ASN A 103 -12.76 13.44 4.55
CA ASN A 103 -12.60 13.25 3.11
C ASN A 103 -12.28 11.79 2.68
N THR A 104 -12.94 10.79 3.27
CA THR A 104 -12.76 9.38 2.88
C THR A 104 -13.26 9.07 1.47
N GLY A 105 -14.21 9.86 0.92
CA GLY A 105 -14.75 9.67 -0.44
C GLY A 105 -13.74 9.81 -1.58
N TRP A 106 -12.54 10.33 -1.30
CA TRP A 106 -11.43 10.50 -2.24
C TRP A 106 -10.13 9.85 -1.75
N ALA A 107 -10.23 8.92 -0.79
CA ALA A 107 -9.07 8.31 -0.13
C ALA A 107 -8.13 7.58 -1.11
N VAL A 108 -8.70 7.00 -2.17
CA VAL A 108 -7.99 6.19 -3.15
C VAL A 108 -8.49 6.55 -4.54
N SER A 109 -7.58 6.97 -5.41
CA SER A 109 -7.88 7.30 -6.81
C SER A 109 -7.39 6.18 -7.71
N HIS A 110 -8.31 5.60 -8.48
CA HIS A 110 -8.04 4.56 -9.47
C HIS A 110 -7.88 5.22 -10.84
N HIS A 111 -6.77 4.96 -11.53
CA HIS A 111 -6.51 5.54 -12.84
C HIS A 111 -5.88 4.51 -13.78
N GLN A 112 -6.51 4.27 -14.93
CA GLN A 112 -6.13 3.23 -15.91
C GLN A 112 -4.68 3.28 -16.40
N ARG A 113 -4.03 4.46 -16.34
CA ARG A 113 -2.66 4.68 -16.81
C ARG A 113 -1.68 5.18 -15.74
N ARG A 114 -2.10 5.28 -14.48
CA ARG A 114 -1.25 5.83 -13.42
C ARG A 114 -1.39 5.03 -12.15
N LEU A 115 -0.27 4.50 -11.67
CA LEU A 115 -0.13 4.17 -10.27
C LEU A 115 -0.08 5.51 -9.52
N CYS A 116 -1.06 5.80 -8.67
CA CYS A 116 -1.06 6.98 -7.80
C CYS A 116 -0.05 6.83 -6.65
N ILE A 117 1.19 6.42 -6.94
CA ILE A 117 2.36 6.59 -6.07
C ILE A 117 3.56 6.83 -6.99
N HIS A 118 3.94 8.09 -7.19
CA HIS A 118 4.99 8.49 -8.14
C HIS A 118 6.39 8.09 -7.67
N SER A 119 7.21 7.69 -8.67
CA SER A 119 8.69 7.72 -8.75
C SER A 119 9.52 6.55 -8.20
N GLY A 120 9.84 5.57 -9.06
CA GLY A 120 11.15 4.88 -9.07
C GLY A 120 11.38 3.77 -8.03
N VAL A 121 10.31 3.22 -7.45
CA VAL A 121 10.40 2.43 -6.22
C VAL A 121 9.95 0.99 -6.36
N THR A 122 10.63 0.04 -5.70
CA THR A 122 10.11 -1.33 -5.57
C THR A 122 8.77 -1.28 -4.81
N VAL A 123 7.66 -1.43 -5.53
CA VAL A 123 6.32 -1.60 -4.98
C VAL A 123 6.09 -3.10 -4.73
N GLY A 124 5.91 -3.50 -3.48
CA GLY A 124 5.40 -4.82 -3.10
C GLY A 124 3.97 -4.66 -2.59
N LEU A 125 2.99 -5.27 -3.27
CA LEU A 125 1.62 -5.35 -2.78
C LEU A 125 1.36 -6.70 -2.10
N PHE A 126 0.90 -6.65 -0.87
CA PHE A 126 0.49 -7.82 -0.09
C PHE A 126 -1.00 -7.78 0.17
N GLN A 127 -1.63 -8.94 0.18
CA GLN A 127 -3.05 -9.09 0.45
C GLN A 127 -3.34 -9.98 1.62
N PRO A 128 -4.24 -9.56 2.53
CA PRO A 128 -4.81 -10.46 3.49
C PRO A 128 -5.68 -11.54 2.81
N LYS A 129 -5.51 -12.81 3.20
CA LYS A 129 -6.49 -13.88 2.92
C LYS A 129 -7.77 -13.70 3.72
#